data_AF-A0A256XTX6-F1
#
_entry.id   AF-A0A256XTX6-F1
#
_cell.length_a   1.000
_cell.length_b   1.000
_cell.length_c   1.000
_cell.angle_alpha   90.00
_cell.angle_beta   90.00
_cell.angle_gamma   90.00
#
_symmetry.space_group_name_H-M   'P 1'
#
loop_
_entity.id
_entity.type
_entity.pdbx_description
1 polymer ?
#
loop_
_entity_poly.entity_id
_entity_poly.type
_entity_poly.pdbx_seq_one_letter_code
_entity_poly.pdbx_strand_id
1 'polypeptide(L)'
;MKNSTVLLVGCHLPEHILKRYQDNLGVKFVRIEFDELREEYEKVDENLAKELADKLLEKAEKIIEPNRETMIESSRIYYALKKPS
;
A
#
# COMPACT_ATOMS: atom_id res chain seq x y z
N MET A 1 8.89 17.59 -5.91
CA MET A 1 8.80 16.12 -6.11
C MET A 1 10.10 15.48 -6.58
N LYS A 2 11.16 16.24 -6.89
CA LYS A 2 12.47 15.64 -7.18
C LYS A 2 12.90 14.77 -5.98
N ASN A 3 13.24 13.51 -6.24
CA ASN A 3 13.60 12.46 -5.28
C ASN A 3 12.45 11.67 -4.61
N SER A 4 11.21 11.77 -5.10
CA SER A 4 10.12 10.89 -4.64
C SER A 4 10.13 9.56 -5.41
N THR A 5 9.83 8.46 -4.72
CA THR A 5 9.60 7.14 -5.32
C THR A 5 8.11 6.83 -5.34
N VAL A 6 7.59 6.38 -6.48
CA VAL A 6 6.21 5.96 -6.68
C VAL A 6 6.19 4.45 -6.88
N LEU A 7 5.50 3.74 -6.01
CA LEU A 7 5.24 2.32 -6.16
C LEU A 7 4.02 2.12 -7.07
N LEU A 8 4.18 1.32 -8.11
CA LEU A 8 3.15 0.95 -9.07
C LEU A 8 2.83 -0.53 -8.91
N VAL A 9 1.61 -0.86 -8.50
CA VAL A 9 1.15 -2.24 -8.31
C VAL A 9 0.30 -2.68 -9.50
N GLY A 10 0.66 -3.78 -10.16
CA GLY A 10 -0.07 -4.33 -11.31
C GLY A 10 -0.16 -3.37 -12.51
N CYS A 11 0.70 -2.37 -12.55
CA CYS A 11 0.70 -1.34 -13.58
C CYS A 11 1.50 -1.82 -14.79
N HIS A 12 0.85 -1.82 -15.95
CA HIS A 12 1.42 -2.28 -17.22
C HIS A 12 1.69 -1.14 -18.21
N LEU A 13 1.89 0.09 -17.71
CA LEU A 13 2.22 1.22 -18.57
C LEU A 13 3.52 0.96 -19.35
N PRO A 14 3.59 1.36 -20.63
CA PRO A 14 4.81 1.22 -21.42
C PRO A 14 5.98 2.01 -20.82
N GLU A 15 7.19 1.45 -20.92
CA GLU A 15 8.41 2.03 -20.33
C GLU A 15 8.68 3.47 -20.80
N HIS A 16 8.40 3.78 -22.06
CA HIS A 16 8.61 5.12 -22.61
C HIS A 16 7.72 6.18 -21.95
N ILE A 17 6.53 5.80 -21.45
CA ILE A 17 5.64 6.69 -20.70
C ILE A 17 6.21 6.95 -19.30
N LEU A 18 6.65 5.89 -18.62
CA LEU A 18 7.25 6.01 -17.28
C LEU A 18 8.52 6.85 -17.31
N LYS A 19 9.40 6.60 -18.29
CA LYS A 19 10.61 7.40 -18.49
C LYS A 19 10.30 8.87 -18.71
N ARG A 20 9.29 9.19 -19.53
CA ARG A 20 8.85 10.58 -19.75
C ARG A 20 8.40 11.26 -18.45
N TYR A 21 7.68 10.56 -17.58
CA TYR A 21 7.28 11.11 -16.28
C TYR A 21 8.48 11.26 -15.33
N GLN A 22 9.39 10.30 -15.32
CA GLN A 22 10.61 10.36 -14.51
C GLN A 22 11.50 11.55 -14.91
N ASP A 23 11.67 11.79 -16.22
CA ASP A 23 12.46 12.92 -16.73
C ASP A 23 11.82 14.28 -16.43
N ASN A 24 10.49 14.38 -16.55
CA ASN A 24 9.77 15.65 -16.36
C ASN A 24 9.51 15.98 -14.88
N LEU A 25 9.22 14.97 -14.05
CA LEU A 25 8.81 15.16 -12.64
C LEU A 25 9.95 14.88 -11.64
N GLY A 26 11.03 14.21 -12.08
CA GLY A 26 12.14 13.80 -11.22
C GLY A 26 11.76 12.73 -10.19
N VAL A 27 10.76 11.90 -10.51
CA VAL A 27 10.29 10.79 -9.68
C VAL A 27 10.88 9.47 -10.14
N LYS A 28 11.11 8.53 -9.23
CA LYS A 28 11.46 7.14 -9.56
C LYS A 28 10.20 6.28 -9.50
N PHE A 29 10.05 5.35 -10.44
CA PHE A 29 9.00 4.35 -10.39
C PHE A 29 9.57 3.00 -9.95
N VAL A 30 8.92 2.36 -8.99
CA VAL A 30 9.15 0.96 -8.61
C VAL A 30 7.89 0.19 -8.99
N ARG A 31 8.04 -0.92 -9.71
CA ARG A 31 6.92 -1.74 -10.15
C ARG A 31 6.92 -3.05 -9.39
N ILE A 32 5.75 -3.46 -8.92
CA ILE A 32 5.50 -4.79 -8.39
C ILE A 32 4.22 -5.35 -9.00
N GLU A 33 4.14 -6.67 -9.10
CA GLU A 33 2.92 -7.36 -9.49
C GLU A 33 2.02 -7.64 -8.28
N PHE A 34 0.76 -8.00 -8.56
CA PHE A 34 -0.20 -8.32 -7.49
C PHE A 34 0.23 -9.54 -6.66
N ASP A 35 0.94 -10.49 -7.26
CA ASP A 35 1.42 -11.67 -6.56
C ASP A 35 2.52 -11.30 -5.55
N GLU A 36 3.44 -10.38 -5.91
CA GLU A 36 4.45 -9.86 -4.98
C GLU A 36 3.80 -9.13 -3.79
N LEU A 37 2.76 -8.32 -4.05
CA LEU A 37 2.00 -7.67 -2.97
C LEU A 37 1.27 -8.71 -2.09
N ARG A 38 0.73 -9.77 -2.69
CA ARG A 38 0.05 -10.85 -1.95
C ARG A 38 1.03 -11.56 -1.00
N GLU A 39 2.24 -11.86 -1.46
CA GLU A 39 3.26 -12.48 -0.62
C GLU A 39 3.60 -11.60 0.60
N GLU A 40 3.74 -10.29 0.40
CA GLU A 40 3.99 -9.37 1.52
C GLU A 40 2.78 -9.26 2.46
N TYR A 41 1.56 -9.30 1.92
CA TYR A 41 0.32 -9.35 2.70
C TYR A 41 0.20 -10.60 3.58
N GLU A 42 0.63 -11.76 3.08
CA GLU A 42 0.62 -13.02 3.82
C GLU A 42 1.65 -13.06 4.95
N LYS A 43 2.77 -12.32 4.81
CA LYS A 43 3.82 -12.20 5.83
C LYS A 43 3.48 -11.23 6.97
N VAL A 44 2.42 -10.43 6.85
CA VAL A 44 2.07 -9.44 7.88
C VAL A 44 1.63 -10.15 9.17
N ASP A 45 2.20 -9.74 10.30
CA ASP A 45 1.74 -10.14 11.63
C ASP A 45 0.29 -9.70 11.86
N GLU A 46 -0.59 -10.69 12.03
CA GLU A 46 -2.01 -10.48 12.23
C GLU A 46 -2.31 -9.68 13.52
N ASN A 47 -1.50 -9.85 14.58
CA ASN A 47 -1.70 -9.12 15.83
C ASN A 47 -1.43 -7.62 15.63
N LEU A 48 -0.41 -7.28 14.86
CA LEU A 48 -0.10 -5.90 14.52
C LEU A 48 -1.23 -5.26 13.69
N ALA A 49 -1.82 -6.03 12.76
CA ALA A 49 -2.95 -5.56 11.98
C ALA A 49 -4.22 -5.36 12.83
N LYS A 50 -4.49 -6.26 13.79
CA LYS A 50 -5.57 -6.12 14.77
C LYS A 50 -5.42 -4.86 15.61
N GLU A 51 -4.21 -4.61 16.12
CA GLU A 51 -3.93 -3.46 16.96
C GLU A 51 -4.15 -2.14 16.21
N LEU A 52 -3.74 -2.07 14.93
CA LEU A 52 -4.02 -0.91 14.07
C LEU A 52 -5.52 -0.74 13.80
N ALA A 53 -6.22 -1.83 13.48
CA ALA A 53 -7.66 -1.81 13.24
C ALA A 53 -8.43 -1.28 14.46
N ASP A 54 -8.11 -1.78 15.66
CA ASP A 54 -8.73 -1.35 16.91
C ASP A 54 -8.48 0.13 17.19
N LYS A 55 -7.24 0.59 17.00
CA LYS A 55 -6.87 2.00 17.17
C LYS A 55 -7.59 2.92 16.18
N LEU A 56 -7.82 2.48 14.95
CA LEU A 56 -8.54 3.26 13.94
C LEU A 56 -10.03 3.33 14.26
N LEU A 57 -10.63 2.23 14.71
CA LEU A 57 -12.02 2.18 15.12
C LEU A 57 -12.28 3.03 16.37
N GLU A 58 -11.40 2.98 17.37
CA GLU A 58 -11.52 3.78 18.60
C GLU A 58 -11.45 5.29 18.32
N LYS A 59 -10.61 5.69 17.36
CA LYS A 59 -10.39 7.11 17.01
C LYS A 59 -11.38 7.65 15.97
N ALA A 60 -12.20 6.79 15.38
CA ALA A 60 -13.14 7.21 14.35
C ALA A 60 -14.27 8.04 14.99
N GLU A 61 -14.42 9.28 14.54
CA GLU A 61 -15.51 10.17 14.98
C GLU A 61 -16.90 9.58 14.68
N LYS A 62 -17.01 8.80 13.60
CA LYS A 62 -18.21 8.07 13.22
C LYS A 62 -17.85 6.84 12.40
N ILE A 63 -18.42 5.69 12.76
CA ILE A 63 -18.34 4.45 11.97
C ILE A 63 -19.72 4.23 11.32
N ILE A 64 -19.78 4.30 9.98
CA ILE A 64 -21.01 4.00 9.22
C ILE A 64 -20.91 2.56 8.68
N GLU A 65 -19.75 2.23 8.14
CA GLU A 65 -19.13 0.93 7.86
C GLU A 65 -17.65 1.25 7.54
N PRO A 66 -16.68 0.35 7.76
CA PRO A 66 -16.81 -1.11 7.77
C PRO A 66 -16.75 -1.75 9.15
N ASN A 67 -16.94 -3.08 9.19
CA ASN A 67 -16.78 -3.88 10.41
C ASN A 67 -15.29 -4.08 10.77
N ARG A 68 -15.03 -4.65 11.95
CA ARG A 68 -13.67 -4.86 12.46
C ARG A 68 -12.81 -5.75 11.57
N GLU A 69 -13.39 -6.78 10.95
CA GLU A 69 -12.66 -7.72 10.11
C GLU A 69 -12.09 -7.03 8.86
N THR A 70 -12.91 -6.25 8.17
CA THR A 70 -12.46 -5.43 7.03
C THR A 70 -11.36 -4.43 7.43
N MET A 71 -11.43 -3.88 8.65
CA MET A 71 -10.36 -3.01 9.15
C MET A 71 -9.04 -3.75 9.36
N ILE A 72 -9.09 -5.02 9.77
CA ILE A 72 -7.89 -5.87 9.91
C ILE A 72 -7.29 -6.16 8.53
N GLU A 73 -8.11 -6.57 7.56
CA GLU A 73 -7.65 -6.83 6.19
C GLU A 73 -7.00 -5.59 5.57
N SER A 74 -7.64 -4.42 5.73
CA SER A 74 -7.11 -3.14 5.26
C SER A 74 -5.80 -2.77 5.96
N SER A 75 -5.70 -3.05 7.26
CA SER A 75 -4.48 -2.85 8.04
C SER A 75 -3.34 -3.74 7.57
N ARG A 76 -3.63 -4.99 7.17
CA ARG A 76 -2.63 -5.89 6.56
C ARG A 76 -2.13 -5.36 5.22
N ILE A 77 -3.02 -4.86 4.36
CA ILE A 77 -2.62 -4.20 3.10
C ILE A 77 -1.69 -3.00 3.38
N TYR A 78 -2.05 -2.16 4.37
CA TYR A 78 -1.21 -1.04 4.76
C TYR A 78 0.19 -1.48 5.20
N TYR A 79 0.32 -2.52 6.02
CA TYR A 79 1.62 -3.00 6.47
C TYR A 79 2.44 -3.64 5.35
N ALA A 80 1.80 -4.37 4.45
CA ALA A 80 2.45 -4.91 3.25
C ALA A 80 3.03 -3.78 2.38
N LEU A 81 2.27 -2.70 2.19
CA LEU A 81 2.70 -1.54 1.41
C LEU A 81 3.64 -0.58 2.15
N LYS A 82 3.74 -0.66 3.48
CA LYS A 82 4.65 0.16 4.31
C LYS A 82 6.05 -0.41 4.38
N LYS A 83 6.19 -1.72 4.18
CA LYS A 83 7.47 -2.43 4.11
C LYS A 83 7.83 -2.91 2.68
N PRO A 84 7.66 -2.13 1.60
CA PRO A 84 8.26 -2.55 0.35
C PRO A 84 9.77 -2.43 0.54
N SER A 85 10.41 -3.60 0.53
CA SER A 85 11.85 -3.86 0.61
C SER A 85 12.73 -2.81 -0.08
#